data_AF-A0A4S4K8M9-F1
#
_entry.id   AF-A0A4S4K8M9-F1
#
_cell.length_a   1.000
_cell.length_b   1.000
_cell.length_c   1.000
_cell.angle_alpha   90.00
_cell.angle_beta   90.00
_cell.angle_gamma   90.00
#
_symmetry.space_group_name_H-M   'P 1'
#
loop_
_entity.id
_entity.type
_entity.pdbx_description
1 polymer ?
#
loop_
_entity_poly.entity_id
_entity_poly.type
_entity_poly.pdbx_seq_one_letter_code
_entity_poly.pdbx_strand_id
1 'polypeptide(L)'
;ALLVKPLPSFSLVVANIGAVDALTRGLAVDLAPVRVNVVSPGIVKTEFIDLAPEMREKMYEDAERKLLVKHVADPDEIAEAYLFLMKCGYITGQRIEVDGGGNAPSIIMEKLSVLIIGATGRTGSSITDALLKHPNFHVIALVRPSSASKPAIAALQKRGVEIRVADLDPSAQEQLVEALRGADVVICAILGREIAPQYALIDAVKKAGVKRFVPNDWSPACTRGIRQLHDEGPTLTLILAKSSAPVMSKAAMIDRRDIGEFVARILVDERTLNRYVFCYGEEVTQSEIHALAERVSGTKVDAVRVSKEETVEQLETAQGLVRMMLEYKHSGWIRGDNTIENAKKEEYGSALDARELYPDLITRTLEAYAKEFYL
;
A
#
# COMPACT_ATOMS: atom_id res chain seq x y z
N ALA A 1 0.78 -12.20 -27.73
CA ALA A 1 1.27 -11.53 -26.50
C ALA A 1 1.99 -10.19 -26.75
N LEU A 2 3.25 -10.15 -27.22
CA LEU A 2 4.06 -8.91 -27.25
C LEU A 2 3.49 -7.77 -28.11
N LEU A 3 2.71 -8.08 -29.14
CA LEU A 3 2.03 -7.07 -29.96
C LEU A 3 0.92 -6.33 -29.20
N VAL A 4 0.29 -7.01 -28.23
CA VAL A 4 -0.85 -6.48 -27.45
C VAL A 4 -0.39 -5.96 -26.08
N LYS A 5 0.60 -6.61 -25.47
CA LYS A 5 1.21 -6.27 -24.17
C LYS A 5 2.73 -6.18 -24.33
N PRO A 6 3.26 -5.06 -24.86
CA PRO A 6 4.69 -4.91 -25.10
C PRO A 6 5.46 -4.77 -23.78
N LEU A 7 6.68 -5.31 -23.74
CA LEU A 7 7.62 -5.09 -22.64
C LEU A 7 8.41 -3.79 -22.85
N PRO A 8 8.87 -3.11 -21.77
CA PRO A 8 9.81 -2.01 -21.89
C PRO A 8 11.03 -2.39 -22.74
N SER A 9 11.49 -1.47 -23.58
CA SER A 9 12.65 -1.66 -24.49
C SER A 9 12.49 -2.70 -25.62
N PHE A 10 11.29 -3.25 -25.85
CA PHE A 10 11.02 -4.22 -26.92
C PHE A 10 10.41 -3.60 -28.19
N SER A 11 10.48 -2.28 -28.37
CA SER A 11 9.79 -1.57 -29.47
C SER A 11 10.12 -2.12 -30.86
N LEU A 12 11.40 -2.40 -31.15
CA LEU A 12 11.83 -2.97 -32.43
C LEU A 12 11.34 -4.41 -32.63
N VAL A 13 11.35 -5.22 -31.57
CA VAL A 13 10.82 -6.60 -31.61
C VAL A 13 9.33 -6.59 -31.91
N VAL A 14 8.58 -5.71 -31.24
CA VAL A 14 7.14 -5.55 -31.44
C VAL A 14 6.82 -5.04 -32.85
N ALA A 15 7.60 -4.10 -33.38
CA ALA A 15 7.45 -3.62 -34.76
C ALA A 15 7.63 -4.75 -35.79
N ASN A 16 8.65 -5.60 -35.62
CA ASN A 16 8.87 -6.76 -36.48
C ASN A 16 7.70 -7.76 -36.42
N ILE A 17 7.16 -8.03 -35.23
CA ILE A 17 5.99 -8.91 -35.07
C ILE A 17 4.77 -8.28 -35.78
N GLY A 18 4.53 -6.97 -35.59
CA GLY A 18 3.42 -6.26 -36.23
C GLY A 18 3.51 -6.21 -37.75
N ALA A 19 4.72 -6.26 -38.32
CA ALA A 19 4.93 -6.35 -39.75
C ALA A 19 4.35 -7.65 -40.35
N VAL A 20 4.40 -8.77 -39.61
CA VAL A 20 3.82 -10.06 -40.05
C VAL A 20 2.30 -9.96 -40.18
N ASP A 21 1.63 -9.27 -39.27
CA ASP A 21 0.19 -9.02 -39.33
C ASP A 21 -0.19 -8.17 -40.54
N ALA A 22 0.58 -7.11 -40.81
CA ALA A 22 0.35 -6.25 -41.96
C ALA A 22 0.60 -7.01 -43.28
N LEU A 23 1.70 -7.77 -43.34
CA LEU A 23 2.05 -8.60 -44.50
C LEU A 23 0.98 -9.65 -44.77
N THR A 24 0.45 -10.30 -43.73
CA THR A 24 -0.62 -11.31 -43.85
C THR A 24 -1.85 -10.74 -44.55
N ARG A 25 -2.25 -9.50 -44.22
CA ARG A 25 -3.37 -8.82 -44.88
C ARG A 25 -3.09 -8.47 -46.34
N GLY A 26 -1.87 -7.99 -46.64
CA GLY A 26 -1.46 -7.70 -48.02
C GLY A 26 -1.45 -8.95 -48.89
N LEU A 27 -0.77 -10.01 -48.42
CA LEU A 27 -0.66 -11.27 -49.14
C LEU A 27 -2.02 -11.96 -49.32
N ALA A 28 -2.97 -11.81 -48.38
CA ALA A 28 -4.31 -12.33 -48.53
C ALA A 28 -5.06 -11.72 -49.74
N VAL A 29 -4.74 -10.47 -50.10
CA VAL A 29 -5.27 -9.80 -51.31
C VAL A 29 -4.47 -10.21 -52.54
N ASP A 30 -3.15 -10.11 -52.47
CA ASP A 30 -2.26 -10.34 -53.63
C ASP A 30 -2.30 -11.78 -54.14
N LEU A 31 -2.52 -12.75 -53.25
CA LEU A 31 -2.50 -14.17 -53.58
C LEU A 31 -3.90 -14.77 -53.82
N ALA A 32 -4.97 -13.95 -53.82
CA ALA A 32 -6.32 -14.45 -54.04
C ALA A 32 -6.40 -15.31 -55.33
N PRO A 33 -7.01 -16.52 -55.29
CA PRO A 33 -7.88 -17.05 -54.23
C PRO A 33 -7.15 -17.85 -53.11
N VAL A 34 -5.81 -17.87 -53.07
CA VAL A 34 -5.06 -18.48 -51.97
C VAL A 34 -5.28 -17.67 -50.70
N ARG A 35 -5.59 -18.37 -49.60
CA ARG A 35 -5.84 -17.74 -48.29
C ARG A 35 -4.54 -17.63 -47.50
N VAL A 36 -4.36 -16.51 -46.83
CA VAL A 36 -3.19 -16.23 -46.00
C VAL A 36 -3.65 -15.81 -44.62
N ASN A 37 -3.16 -16.46 -43.57
CA ASN A 37 -3.48 -16.15 -42.18
C ASN A 37 -2.23 -16.33 -41.32
N VAL A 38 -2.24 -15.79 -40.10
CA VAL A 38 -1.17 -15.95 -39.12
C VAL A 38 -1.71 -16.52 -37.81
N VAL A 39 -0.98 -17.48 -37.24
CA VAL A 39 -1.22 -17.98 -35.88
C VAL A 39 -0.27 -17.25 -34.94
N SER A 40 -0.81 -16.71 -33.85
CA SER A 40 -0.03 -16.04 -32.82
C SER A 40 -0.10 -16.85 -31.52
N PRO A 41 0.86 -17.74 -31.29
CA PRO A 41 0.89 -18.54 -30.08
C PRO A 41 1.30 -17.72 -28.85
N GLY A 42 0.86 -18.19 -27.68
CA GLY A 42 1.40 -17.81 -26.38
C GLY A 42 2.73 -18.50 -26.07
N ILE A 43 2.95 -18.82 -24.80
CA ILE A 43 4.13 -19.61 -24.39
C ILE A 43 3.86 -21.08 -24.76
N VAL A 44 4.83 -21.72 -25.42
CA VAL A 44 4.75 -23.10 -25.94
C VAL A 44 6.02 -23.84 -25.55
N LYS A 45 5.90 -25.09 -25.10
CA LYS A 45 7.05 -25.94 -24.78
C LYS A 45 7.77 -26.38 -26.06
N THR A 46 8.78 -25.62 -26.46
CA THR A 46 9.58 -25.90 -27.67
C THR A 46 11.07 -25.84 -27.36
N GLU A 47 11.87 -26.48 -28.22
CA GLU A 47 13.33 -26.47 -28.17
C GLU A 47 13.91 -25.07 -28.45
N PHE A 48 13.11 -24.15 -28.98
CA PHE A 48 13.47 -22.76 -29.24
C PHE A 48 13.76 -21.96 -27.96
N ILE A 49 13.27 -22.43 -26.80
CA ILE A 49 13.53 -21.78 -25.51
C ILE A 49 14.92 -22.16 -25.02
N ASP A 50 15.91 -21.37 -25.43
CA ASP A 50 17.32 -21.49 -25.05
C ASP A 50 17.58 -20.82 -23.68
N LEU A 51 17.02 -21.44 -22.64
CA LEU A 51 17.23 -21.08 -21.24
C LEU A 51 17.81 -22.27 -20.49
N ALA A 52 18.59 -21.97 -19.44
CA ALA A 52 19.02 -22.98 -18.48
C ALA A 52 17.79 -23.74 -17.90
N PRO A 53 17.90 -25.06 -17.63
CA PRO A 53 16.74 -25.88 -17.21
C PRO A 53 15.93 -25.28 -16.07
N GLU A 54 16.59 -24.82 -15.00
CA GLU A 54 15.95 -24.22 -13.83
C GLU A 54 15.18 -22.93 -14.17
N MET A 55 15.72 -22.10 -15.06
CA MET A 55 15.07 -20.87 -15.50
C MET A 55 13.87 -21.17 -16.40
N ARG A 56 13.98 -22.20 -17.25
CA ARG A 56 12.90 -22.65 -18.12
C ARG A 56 11.73 -23.21 -17.32
N GLU A 57 11.99 -24.08 -16.35
CA GLU A 57 10.96 -24.63 -15.46
C GLU A 57 10.25 -23.53 -14.68
N LYS A 58 11.01 -22.60 -14.08
CA LYS A 58 10.43 -21.45 -13.39
C LYS A 58 9.57 -20.58 -14.29
N MET A 59 10.02 -20.31 -15.52
CA MET A 59 9.24 -19.57 -16.52
C MET A 59 7.92 -20.27 -16.83
N TYR A 60 7.93 -21.60 -16.94
CA TYR A 60 6.70 -22.37 -17.16
C TYR A 60 5.77 -22.30 -15.95
N GLU A 61 6.26 -22.54 -14.73
CA GLU A 61 5.43 -22.40 -13.54
C GLU A 61 4.80 -21.01 -13.41
N ASP A 62 5.57 -19.95 -13.69
CA ASP A 62 5.07 -18.56 -13.71
C ASP A 62 3.98 -18.37 -14.75
N ALA A 63 4.15 -18.95 -15.95
CA ALA A 63 3.17 -18.91 -17.01
C ALA A 63 1.89 -19.67 -16.63
N GLU A 64 1.99 -20.90 -16.09
CA GLU A 64 0.85 -21.72 -15.68
C GLU A 64 -0.01 -21.02 -14.63
N ARG A 65 0.63 -20.34 -13.67
CA ARG A 65 -0.09 -19.54 -12.67
C ARG A 65 -0.92 -18.44 -13.31
N LYS A 66 -0.39 -17.78 -14.35
CA LYS A 66 -0.98 -16.59 -14.99
C LYS A 66 -2.01 -16.92 -16.08
N LEU A 67 -1.79 -17.98 -16.85
CA LEU A 67 -2.69 -18.40 -17.92
C LEU A 67 -4.06 -18.79 -17.37
N LEU A 68 -5.13 -18.50 -18.12
CA LEU A 68 -6.49 -18.85 -17.71
C LEU A 68 -6.74 -20.37 -17.81
N VAL A 69 -6.08 -21.02 -18.77
CA VAL A 69 -6.14 -22.49 -18.96
C VAL A 69 -5.24 -23.28 -18.02
N LYS A 70 -4.41 -22.60 -17.21
CA LYS A 70 -3.58 -23.18 -16.14
C LYS A 70 -2.53 -24.22 -16.58
N HIS A 71 -2.08 -24.17 -17.82
CA HIS A 71 -0.95 -24.94 -18.33
C HIS A 71 -0.26 -24.18 -19.46
N VAL A 72 1.02 -24.49 -19.71
CA VAL A 72 1.74 -24.05 -20.91
C VAL A 72 1.44 -25.01 -22.06
N ALA A 73 1.16 -24.48 -23.24
CA ALA A 73 0.76 -25.26 -24.40
C ALA A 73 1.89 -26.20 -24.87
N ASP A 74 1.51 -27.40 -25.29
CA ASP A 74 2.36 -28.29 -26.07
C ASP A 74 2.28 -27.93 -27.58
N PRO A 75 3.31 -28.25 -28.39
CA PRO A 75 3.32 -27.91 -29.82
C PRO A 75 2.11 -28.42 -30.60
N ASP A 76 1.58 -29.57 -30.22
CA ASP A 76 0.41 -30.20 -30.84
C ASP A 76 -0.85 -29.34 -30.68
N GLU A 77 -1.00 -28.64 -29.55
CA GLU A 77 -2.14 -27.74 -29.31
C GLU A 77 -2.11 -26.52 -30.25
N ILE A 78 -0.91 -26.05 -30.60
CA ILE A 78 -0.74 -24.96 -31.58
C ILE A 78 -0.96 -25.47 -33.00
N ALA A 79 -0.52 -26.70 -33.31
CA ALA A 79 -0.72 -27.33 -34.61
C ALA A 79 -2.20 -27.43 -34.99
N GLU A 80 -3.09 -27.70 -34.02
CA GLU A 80 -4.55 -27.71 -34.24
C GLU A 80 -5.08 -26.38 -34.80
N ALA A 81 -4.51 -25.23 -34.40
CA ALA A 81 -4.92 -23.94 -34.93
C ALA A 81 -4.51 -23.74 -36.40
N TYR A 82 -3.33 -24.25 -36.80
CA TYR A 82 -2.91 -24.26 -38.20
C TYR A 82 -3.83 -25.17 -39.03
N LEU A 83 -4.13 -26.37 -38.53
CA LEU A 83 -5.06 -27.30 -39.19
C LEU A 83 -6.46 -26.70 -39.33
N PHE A 84 -6.96 -26.00 -38.31
CA PHE A 84 -8.21 -25.25 -38.36
C PHE A 84 -8.21 -24.22 -39.49
N LEU A 85 -7.17 -23.40 -39.61
CA LEU A 85 -7.06 -22.39 -40.67
C LEU A 85 -6.95 -23.01 -42.08
N MET A 86 -6.32 -24.18 -42.20
CA MET A 86 -6.29 -24.92 -43.46
C MET A 86 -7.68 -25.46 -43.83
N LYS A 87 -8.45 -25.98 -42.86
CA LYS A 87 -9.79 -26.56 -43.08
C LYS A 87 -10.89 -25.51 -43.24
N CYS A 88 -10.81 -24.38 -42.54
CA CYS A 88 -11.84 -23.34 -42.59
C CYS A 88 -11.66 -22.44 -43.83
N GLY A 89 -12.36 -22.79 -44.91
CA GLY A 89 -12.26 -22.11 -46.21
C GLY A 89 -12.72 -20.65 -46.25
N TYR A 90 -13.30 -20.11 -45.17
CA TYR A 90 -13.86 -18.77 -45.13
C TYR A 90 -13.00 -17.74 -44.39
N ILE A 91 -11.81 -18.13 -43.91
CA ILE A 91 -10.91 -17.25 -43.15
C ILE A 91 -9.66 -16.92 -44.00
N THR A 92 -9.42 -15.62 -44.23
CA THR A 92 -8.20 -15.09 -44.85
C THR A 92 -7.89 -13.68 -44.30
N GLY A 93 -6.62 -13.30 -44.30
CA GLY A 93 -6.10 -12.02 -43.79
C GLY A 93 -6.18 -11.87 -42.27
N GLN A 94 -6.44 -12.94 -41.51
CA GLN A 94 -6.67 -12.86 -40.06
C GLN A 94 -5.46 -13.33 -39.23
N ARG A 95 -5.35 -12.76 -38.03
CA ARG A 95 -4.51 -13.25 -36.94
C ARG A 95 -5.38 -14.04 -35.96
N ILE A 96 -4.98 -15.27 -35.67
CA ILE A 96 -5.62 -16.11 -34.65
C ILE A 96 -4.72 -16.17 -33.41
N GLU A 97 -5.24 -15.70 -32.27
CA GLU A 97 -4.53 -15.80 -30.98
C GLU A 97 -4.74 -17.19 -30.37
N VAL A 98 -3.66 -17.86 -29.99
CA VAL A 98 -3.68 -19.21 -29.39
C VAL A 98 -2.78 -19.21 -28.16
N ASP A 99 -3.26 -18.64 -27.06
CA ASP A 99 -2.40 -18.20 -25.97
C ASP A 99 -2.86 -18.59 -24.56
N GLY A 100 -3.81 -19.51 -24.43
CA GLY A 100 -4.30 -19.96 -23.13
C GLY A 100 -4.94 -18.86 -22.26
N GLY A 101 -5.35 -17.74 -22.87
CA GLY A 101 -5.91 -16.59 -22.16
C GLY A 101 -4.87 -15.61 -21.61
N GLY A 102 -3.59 -15.71 -21.99
CA GLY A 102 -2.54 -14.79 -21.54
C GLY A 102 -2.79 -13.31 -21.92
N ASN A 103 -3.49 -13.08 -23.04
CA ASN A 103 -3.89 -11.74 -23.48
C ASN A 103 -5.28 -11.33 -23.00
N ALA A 104 -6.10 -12.25 -22.47
CA ALA A 104 -7.39 -11.90 -21.91
C ALA A 104 -7.20 -10.88 -20.76
N PRO A 105 -8.10 -9.89 -20.62
CA PRO A 105 -8.09 -9.04 -19.44
C PRO A 105 -8.32 -9.93 -18.21
N SER A 106 -7.32 -10.02 -17.34
CA SER A 106 -7.42 -10.81 -16.13
C SER A 106 -8.35 -10.10 -15.16
N ILE A 107 -9.45 -10.76 -14.77
CA ILE A 107 -10.27 -10.35 -13.62
C ILE A 107 -9.52 -10.69 -12.30
N ILE A 108 -8.51 -11.57 -12.39
CA ILE A 108 -7.53 -11.79 -11.34
C ILE A 108 -6.52 -10.64 -11.42
N MET A 109 -6.81 -9.53 -10.75
CA MET A 109 -5.76 -8.57 -10.40
C MET A 109 -4.77 -9.32 -9.51
N GLU A 110 -3.49 -9.37 -9.89
CA GLU A 110 -2.45 -9.78 -8.95
C GLU A 110 -2.61 -8.92 -7.69
N LYS A 111 -2.76 -9.57 -6.55
CA LYS A 111 -2.95 -8.87 -5.29
C LYS A 111 -1.68 -8.09 -4.98
N LEU A 112 -1.81 -6.82 -4.63
CA LEU A 112 -0.70 -6.02 -4.15
C LEU A 112 -0.19 -6.64 -2.85
N SER A 113 1.07 -7.08 -2.82
CA SER A 113 1.67 -7.67 -1.62
C SER A 113 2.13 -6.58 -0.67
N VAL A 114 1.44 -6.46 0.47
CA VAL A 114 1.66 -5.42 1.48
C VAL A 114 2.21 -6.05 2.75
N LEU A 115 3.46 -5.74 3.07
CA LEU A 115 4.13 -6.20 4.28
C LEU A 115 4.08 -5.13 5.36
N ILE A 116 3.54 -5.50 6.53
CA ILE A 116 3.35 -4.61 7.67
C ILE A 116 4.27 -5.04 8.80
N ILE A 117 5.12 -4.11 9.26
CA ILE A 117 5.85 -4.23 10.51
C ILE A 117 5.00 -3.60 11.60
N GLY A 118 4.76 -4.33 12.69
CA GLY A 118 3.88 -3.86 13.77
C GLY A 118 2.39 -4.14 13.54
N ALA A 119 2.06 -5.18 12.76
CA ALA A 119 0.68 -5.57 12.42
C ALA A 119 -0.24 -5.83 13.63
N THR A 120 0.31 -6.16 14.80
CA THR A 120 -0.45 -6.36 16.05
C THR A 120 -0.55 -5.11 16.93
N GLY A 121 0.12 -4.01 16.54
CA GLY A 121 0.05 -2.73 17.22
C GLY A 121 -1.29 -2.03 17.00
N ARG A 122 -1.51 -0.92 17.69
CA ARG A 122 -2.77 -0.16 17.63
C ARG A 122 -3.11 0.31 16.21
N THR A 123 -2.15 0.89 15.50
CA THR A 123 -2.33 1.36 14.12
C THR A 123 -2.22 0.22 13.12
N GLY A 124 -1.21 -0.65 13.29
CA GLY A 124 -0.99 -1.78 12.40
C GLY A 124 -2.17 -2.76 12.35
N SER A 125 -2.92 -2.94 13.45
CA SER A 125 -4.11 -3.78 13.44
C SER A 125 -5.25 -3.17 12.61
N SER A 126 -5.49 -1.86 12.71
CA SER A 126 -6.47 -1.18 11.85
C SER A 126 -6.12 -1.32 10.37
N ILE A 127 -4.84 -1.14 10.02
CA ILE A 127 -4.36 -1.32 8.64
C ILE A 127 -4.56 -2.76 8.19
N THR A 128 -4.12 -3.72 8.99
CA THR A 128 -4.27 -5.15 8.69
C THR A 128 -5.74 -5.52 8.49
N ASP A 129 -6.62 -5.04 9.37
CA ASP A 129 -8.06 -5.31 9.31
C ASP A 129 -8.69 -4.74 8.03
N ALA A 130 -8.33 -3.52 7.63
CA ALA A 130 -8.85 -2.92 6.40
C ALA A 130 -8.34 -3.63 5.14
N LEU A 131 -7.03 -3.92 5.06
CA LEU A 131 -6.47 -4.60 3.90
C LEU A 131 -7.08 -6.00 3.70
N LEU A 132 -7.34 -6.73 4.78
CA LEU A 132 -7.97 -8.06 4.71
C LEU A 132 -9.43 -8.03 4.21
N LYS A 133 -10.15 -6.89 4.33
CA LYS A 133 -11.50 -6.73 3.77
C LYS A 133 -11.49 -6.57 2.25
N HIS A 134 -10.37 -6.15 1.67
CA HIS A 134 -10.27 -5.87 0.25
C HIS A 134 -9.60 -7.04 -0.47
N PRO A 135 -10.21 -7.60 -1.53
CA PRO A 135 -9.68 -8.78 -2.21
C PRO A 135 -8.36 -8.52 -2.95
N ASN A 136 -8.01 -7.25 -3.16
CA ASN A 136 -6.86 -6.81 -3.95
C ASN A 136 -5.53 -6.84 -3.19
N PHE A 137 -5.51 -7.18 -1.89
CA PHE A 137 -4.29 -7.20 -1.09
C PHE A 137 -3.91 -8.60 -0.64
N HIS A 138 -2.62 -8.89 -0.74
CA HIS A 138 -1.99 -10.01 -0.06
C HIS A 138 -1.24 -9.42 1.14
N VAL A 139 -1.70 -9.76 2.35
CA VAL A 139 -1.21 -9.13 3.59
C VAL A 139 -0.15 -10.00 4.24
N ILE A 140 1.01 -9.43 4.47
CA ILE A 140 2.16 -10.08 5.12
C ILE A 140 2.44 -9.31 6.42
N ALA A 141 2.66 -10.01 7.52
CA ALA A 141 3.13 -9.41 8.78
C ALA A 141 4.56 -9.85 9.05
N LEU A 142 5.47 -8.87 9.18
CA LEU A 142 6.82 -9.12 9.66
C LEU A 142 6.82 -9.08 11.18
N VAL A 143 7.30 -10.15 11.79
CA VAL A 143 7.33 -10.31 13.24
C VAL A 143 8.75 -10.59 13.72
N ARG A 144 9.14 -9.95 14.83
CA ARG A 144 10.40 -10.28 15.49
C ARG A 144 10.40 -11.75 15.96
N PRO A 145 11.55 -12.45 15.97
CA PRO A 145 11.64 -13.84 16.45
C PRO A 145 11.01 -14.05 17.83
N SER A 146 11.26 -13.13 18.77
CA SER A 146 10.72 -13.19 20.14
C SER A 146 9.20 -12.99 20.25
N SER A 147 8.51 -12.68 19.15
CA SER A 147 7.05 -12.54 19.10
C SER A 147 6.38 -13.62 18.25
N ALA A 148 7.12 -14.44 17.50
CA ALA A 148 6.56 -15.36 16.52
C ALA A 148 5.59 -16.38 17.12
N SER A 149 5.82 -16.81 18.37
CA SER A 149 4.98 -17.78 19.09
C SER A 149 3.80 -17.16 19.85
N LYS A 150 3.60 -15.84 19.80
CA LYS A 150 2.52 -15.18 20.56
C LYS A 150 1.15 -15.53 19.97
N PRO A 151 0.10 -15.69 20.81
CA PRO A 151 -1.26 -15.99 20.33
C PRO A 151 -1.79 -14.99 19.29
N ALA A 152 -1.40 -13.72 19.39
CA ALA A 152 -1.78 -12.69 18.43
C ALA A 152 -1.26 -12.97 17.00
N ILE A 153 -0.10 -13.61 16.85
CA ILE A 153 0.47 -13.96 15.54
C ILE A 153 -0.28 -15.15 14.93
N ALA A 154 -0.58 -16.16 15.75
CA ALA A 154 -1.42 -17.28 15.33
C ALA A 154 -2.83 -16.79 14.91
N ALA A 155 -3.38 -15.77 15.57
CA ALA A 155 -4.64 -15.15 15.18
C ALA A 155 -4.57 -14.45 13.81
N LEU A 156 -3.46 -13.79 13.48
CA LEU A 156 -3.24 -13.20 12.15
C LEU A 156 -3.15 -14.29 11.07
N GLN A 157 -2.39 -15.37 11.31
CA GLN A 157 -2.29 -16.50 10.38
C GLN A 157 -3.66 -17.11 10.05
N LYS A 158 -4.50 -17.33 11.07
CA LYS A 158 -5.87 -17.86 10.90
C LYS A 158 -6.75 -16.96 10.04
N ARG A 159 -6.43 -15.66 9.95
CA ARG A 159 -7.14 -14.67 9.13
C ARG A 159 -6.56 -14.54 7.72
N GLY A 160 -5.60 -15.39 7.34
CA GLY A 160 -4.98 -15.39 6.01
C GLY A 160 -3.79 -14.44 5.86
N VAL A 161 -3.21 -13.96 6.95
CA VAL A 161 -1.99 -13.14 6.92
C VAL A 161 -0.76 -14.04 6.85
N GLU A 162 0.09 -13.85 5.85
CA GLU A 162 1.40 -14.51 5.78
C GLU A 162 2.30 -13.95 6.89
N ILE A 163 3.02 -14.81 7.61
CA ILE A 163 3.96 -14.38 8.64
C ILE A 163 5.39 -14.59 8.17
N ARG A 164 6.17 -13.51 8.21
CA ARG A 164 7.62 -13.55 7.99
C ARG A 164 8.34 -13.15 9.25
N VAL A 165 9.47 -13.79 9.51
CA VAL A 165 10.23 -13.60 10.74
C VAL A 165 11.58 -12.98 10.42
N ALA A 166 11.83 -11.78 10.95
CA ALA A 166 13.14 -11.13 10.94
C ALA A 166 13.20 -10.09 12.07
N ASP A 167 14.42 -9.77 12.51
CA ASP A 167 14.64 -8.64 13.41
C ASP A 167 14.93 -7.35 12.62
N LEU A 168 14.74 -6.20 13.27
CA LEU A 168 15.12 -4.89 12.72
C LEU A 168 16.52 -4.45 13.21
N ASP A 169 17.15 -5.25 14.05
CA ASP A 169 18.53 -5.03 14.47
C ASP A 169 19.46 -5.01 13.25
N PRO A 170 20.44 -4.07 13.17
CA PRO A 170 21.39 -4.01 12.07
C PRO A 170 22.15 -5.32 11.80
N SER A 171 22.35 -6.16 12.81
CA SER A 171 22.97 -7.48 12.66
C SER A 171 22.13 -8.47 11.84
N ALA A 172 20.82 -8.26 11.73
CA ALA A 172 19.88 -9.11 11.00
C ALA A 172 19.60 -8.63 9.57
N GLN A 173 20.38 -7.69 9.03
CA GLN A 173 20.06 -6.98 7.79
C GLN A 173 19.84 -7.90 6.57
N GLU A 174 20.64 -8.97 6.43
CA GLU A 174 20.47 -9.92 5.32
C GLU A 174 19.15 -10.72 5.45
N GLN A 175 18.83 -11.18 6.65
CA GLN A 175 17.56 -11.85 6.94
C GLN A 175 16.38 -10.90 6.70
N LEU A 176 16.52 -9.64 7.10
CA LEU A 176 15.49 -8.62 6.88
C LEU A 176 15.27 -8.39 5.38
N VAL A 177 16.33 -8.23 4.59
CA VAL A 177 16.21 -8.10 3.12
C VAL A 177 15.48 -9.29 2.52
N GLU A 178 15.84 -10.52 2.92
CA GLU A 178 15.18 -11.72 2.42
C GLU A 178 13.69 -11.77 2.80
N ALA A 179 13.36 -11.43 4.05
CA ALA A 179 11.98 -11.36 4.51
C ALA A 179 11.15 -10.29 3.78
N LEU A 180 11.78 -9.26 3.21
CA LEU A 180 11.10 -8.21 2.45
C LEU A 180 10.93 -8.54 0.96
N ARG A 181 11.65 -9.54 0.41
CA ARG A 181 11.59 -9.86 -1.03
C ARG A 181 10.16 -10.22 -1.47
N GLY A 182 9.78 -9.74 -2.65
CA GLY A 182 8.46 -9.98 -3.23
C GLY A 182 7.32 -9.15 -2.62
N ALA A 183 7.57 -8.31 -1.62
CA ALA A 183 6.61 -7.29 -1.20
C ALA A 183 6.62 -6.10 -2.17
N ASP A 184 5.45 -5.64 -2.62
CA ASP A 184 5.33 -4.42 -3.42
C ASP A 184 5.37 -3.17 -2.54
N VAL A 185 4.75 -3.27 -1.36
CA VAL A 185 4.65 -2.19 -0.38
C VAL A 185 5.12 -2.68 0.99
N VAL A 186 5.90 -1.85 1.68
CA VAL A 186 6.25 -2.05 3.08
C VAL A 186 5.70 -0.91 3.93
N ILE A 187 4.98 -1.25 5.00
CA ILE A 187 4.40 -0.31 5.96
C ILE A 187 5.04 -0.50 7.32
N CYS A 188 5.58 0.57 7.89
CA CYS A 188 6.12 0.59 9.24
C CYS A 188 5.09 1.18 10.22
N ALA A 189 4.61 0.37 11.16
CA ALA A 189 3.67 0.76 12.22
C ALA A 189 4.18 0.33 13.60
N ILE A 190 5.48 0.49 13.83
CA ILE A 190 6.15 0.24 15.11
C ILE A 190 5.88 1.40 16.10
N LEU A 191 6.39 1.28 17.33
CA LEU A 191 6.20 2.35 18.32
C LEU A 191 7.01 3.58 17.92
N GLY A 192 6.40 4.77 17.99
CA GLY A 192 7.06 6.04 17.60
C GLY A 192 8.29 6.44 18.41
N ARG A 193 8.65 5.70 19.47
CA ARG A 193 9.90 5.85 20.23
C ARG A 193 11.04 4.98 19.69
N GLU A 194 10.75 4.06 18.77
CA GLU A 194 11.69 3.15 18.14
C GLU A 194 11.98 3.62 16.71
N ILE A 195 12.40 4.88 16.56
CA ILE A 195 12.68 5.48 15.24
C ILE A 195 13.98 4.91 14.66
N ALA A 196 15.01 4.68 15.48
CA ALA A 196 16.32 4.23 15.01
C ALA A 196 16.28 2.93 14.16
N PRO A 197 15.55 1.86 14.56
CA PRO A 197 15.39 0.66 13.72
C PRO A 197 14.74 0.92 12.35
N GLN A 198 14.00 2.02 12.18
CA GLN A 198 13.36 2.35 10.90
C GLN A 198 14.37 2.70 9.81
N TYR A 199 15.53 3.25 10.16
CA TYR A 199 16.58 3.54 9.17
C TYR A 199 17.17 2.27 8.58
N ALA A 200 17.46 1.27 9.42
CA ALA A 200 17.90 -0.05 8.96
C ALA A 200 16.84 -0.71 8.06
N LEU A 201 15.56 -0.54 8.38
CA LEU A 201 14.44 -0.99 7.55
C LEU A 201 14.42 -0.29 6.18
N ILE A 202 14.63 1.03 6.11
CA ILE A 202 14.69 1.76 4.83
C ILE A 202 15.77 1.18 3.91
N ASP A 203 16.96 0.93 4.45
CA ASP A 203 18.05 0.31 3.69
C ASP A 203 17.70 -1.09 3.20
N ALA A 204 17.02 -1.89 4.04
CA ALA A 204 16.59 -3.23 3.68
C ALA A 204 15.50 -3.22 2.60
N VAL A 205 14.51 -2.33 2.71
CA VAL A 205 13.46 -2.09 1.71
C VAL A 205 14.07 -1.77 0.35
N LYS A 206 15.06 -0.87 0.31
CA LYS A 206 15.77 -0.52 -0.92
C LYS A 206 16.50 -1.71 -1.53
N LYS A 207 17.23 -2.48 -0.72
CA LYS A 207 17.96 -3.68 -1.17
C LYS A 207 17.03 -4.80 -1.63
N ALA A 208 15.85 -4.94 -1.03
CA ALA A 208 14.85 -5.93 -1.40
C ALA A 208 14.07 -5.58 -2.69
N GLY A 209 14.25 -4.36 -3.22
CA GLY A 209 13.56 -3.92 -4.45
C GLY A 209 12.08 -3.56 -4.26
N VAL A 210 11.69 -3.22 -3.02
CA VAL A 210 10.32 -2.81 -2.71
C VAL A 210 10.00 -1.47 -3.39
N LYS A 211 8.82 -1.36 -4.01
CA LYS A 211 8.45 -0.20 -4.84
C LYS A 211 7.92 0.97 -4.03
N ARG A 212 7.31 0.70 -2.87
CA ARG A 212 6.70 1.74 -2.02
C ARG A 212 6.96 1.46 -0.55
N PHE A 213 7.34 2.50 0.18
CA PHE A 213 7.53 2.46 1.62
C PHE A 213 6.66 3.51 2.31
N VAL A 214 5.96 3.09 3.35
CA VAL A 214 5.20 3.97 4.25
C VAL A 214 5.89 3.92 5.61
N PRO A 215 6.62 4.97 6.03
CA PRO A 215 7.31 4.98 7.31
C PRO A 215 6.32 5.11 8.48
N ASN A 216 6.83 4.93 9.70
CA ASN A 216 6.05 5.17 10.91
C ASN A 216 5.98 6.67 11.19
N ASP A 217 4.93 7.31 10.71
CA ASP A 217 4.70 8.74 10.93
C ASP A 217 3.23 9.06 11.26
N TRP A 218 2.58 8.12 11.95
CA TRP A 218 1.18 8.13 12.41
C TRP A 218 0.89 9.19 13.48
N SER A 219 1.27 10.44 13.23
CA SER A 219 1.44 11.52 14.20
C SER A 219 0.91 12.85 13.64
N PRO A 220 0.43 13.83 14.44
CA PRO A 220 -0.10 15.14 14.02
C PRO A 220 0.79 15.97 13.08
N ALA A 221 0.17 16.78 12.22
CA ALA A 221 0.91 17.75 11.40
C ALA A 221 1.63 18.75 12.30
N CYS A 222 2.88 19.06 11.98
CA CYS A 222 3.73 19.90 12.80
C CYS A 222 4.91 20.44 11.98
N THR A 223 5.35 21.66 12.26
CA THR A 223 6.61 22.18 11.70
C THR A 223 7.80 21.58 12.43
N ARG A 224 8.98 21.59 11.79
CA ARG A 224 10.23 21.21 12.46
C ARG A 224 10.54 22.09 13.67
N GLY A 225 11.27 21.55 14.65
CA GLY A 225 11.73 22.25 15.85
C GLY A 225 10.71 22.30 17.00
N ILE A 226 9.54 21.67 16.84
CA ILE A 226 8.46 21.69 17.83
C ILE A 226 8.29 20.35 18.54
N ARG A 227 8.48 19.23 17.83
CA ARG A 227 8.35 17.87 18.39
C ARG A 227 9.61 17.10 18.10
N GLN A 228 10.31 16.65 19.14
CA GLN A 228 11.61 15.98 18.98
C GLN A 228 11.50 14.74 18.08
N LEU A 229 10.47 13.91 18.30
CA LEU A 229 10.24 12.70 17.49
C LEU A 229 9.93 13.00 16.01
N HIS A 230 9.34 14.16 15.71
CA HIS A 230 9.08 14.57 14.32
C HIS A 230 10.38 14.98 13.63
N ASP A 231 11.27 15.66 14.34
CA ASP A 231 12.55 16.09 13.80
C ASP A 231 13.51 14.91 13.58
N GLU A 232 13.37 13.85 14.37
CA GLU A 232 14.15 12.61 14.27
C GLU A 232 13.58 11.62 13.23
N GLY A 233 12.37 11.82 12.68
CA GLY A 233 11.73 10.89 11.73
C GLY A 233 12.08 11.14 10.25
N PRO A 234 11.98 10.13 9.36
CA PRO A 234 12.10 10.34 7.91
C PRO A 234 10.85 11.01 7.34
N THR A 235 11.03 11.97 6.42
CA THR A 235 9.95 12.78 5.83
C THR A 235 9.11 11.99 4.81
N LEU A 236 7.97 11.38 5.19
CA LEU A 236 6.87 10.92 4.30
C LEU A 236 5.70 10.40 5.17
N THR A 237 4.53 11.03 5.16
CA THR A 237 3.68 11.03 6.38
C THR A 237 2.20 10.62 6.18
N LEU A 238 1.55 10.05 7.21
CA LEU A 238 0.09 9.83 7.33
C LEU A 238 -0.29 9.82 8.82
N ILE A 239 -1.31 10.55 9.28
CA ILE A 239 -1.31 11.19 10.63
C ILE A 239 -2.50 10.85 11.53
N LEU A 240 -2.29 10.75 12.88
CA LEU A 240 -3.30 10.98 13.95
C LEU A 240 -2.80 11.27 15.39
N ALA A 241 -3.59 11.98 16.21
CA ALA A 241 -3.54 11.89 17.68
C ALA A 241 -4.84 12.31 18.41
N LYS A 242 -4.93 11.97 19.71
CA LYS A 242 -5.86 12.50 20.73
C LYS A 242 -5.06 13.06 21.93
N SER A 243 -5.47 14.20 22.50
CA SER A 243 -4.96 14.75 23.79
C SER A 243 -5.83 15.92 24.29
N SER A 244 -5.73 16.31 25.57
CA SER A 244 -6.47 17.40 26.25
C SER A 244 -5.53 18.44 26.94
N ALA A 245 -5.77 19.73 26.68
CA ALA A 245 -5.14 21.02 27.10
C ALA A 245 -5.85 22.25 26.44
N PRO A 246 -6.54 23.14 27.17
CA PRO A 246 -7.61 23.97 26.62
C PRO A 246 -7.12 25.16 25.79
N VAL A 247 -7.45 25.22 24.49
CA VAL A 247 -7.27 26.39 23.60
C VAL A 247 -8.30 26.36 22.46
N MET A 248 -8.62 27.54 21.91
CA MET A 248 -9.55 27.80 20.80
C MET A 248 -9.16 27.16 19.44
N SER A 249 -7.97 26.54 19.33
CA SER A 249 -7.51 25.98 18.08
C SER A 249 -8.20 24.64 17.80
N LYS A 250 -8.55 24.42 16.53
CA LYS A 250 -9.02 23.11 16.08
C LYS A 250 -7.83 22.19 15.93
N ALA A 251 -8.06 20.90 16.15
CA ALA A 251 -7.15 19.86 15.76
C ALA A 251 -7.90 18.73 15.05
N ALA A 252 -7.28 18.19 14.01
CA ALA A 252 -7.76 17.07 13.24
C ALA A 252 -7.73 15.78 14.06
N MET A 253 -8.87 15.10 14.13
CA MET A 253 -9.11 13.85 14.84
C MET A 253 -9.61 12.80 13.86
N ILE A 254 -9.30 11.52 14.10
CA ILE A 254 -10.00 10.40 13.48
C ILE A 254 -10.17 9.30 14.53
N ASP A 255 -11.11 8.40 14.29
CA ASP A 255 -11.13 7.11 14.96
C ASP A 255 -10.04 6.20 14.40
N ARG A 256 -9.20 5.66 15.27
CA ARG A 256 -8.11 4.75 14.89
C ARG A 256 -8.53 3.63 13.93
N ARG A 257 -9.77 3.14 14.02
CA ARG A 257 -10.31 2.07 13.18
C ARG A 257 -10.44 2.49 11.70
N ASP A 258 -10.53 3.78 11.42
CA ASP A 258 -10.68 4.32 10.07
C ASP A 258 -9.33 4.57 9.36
N ILE A 259 -8.20 4.53 10.08
CA ILE A 259 -6.86 4.70 9.48
C ILE A 259 -6.65 3.68 8.36
N GLY A 260 -6.95 2.41 8.64
CA GLY A 260 -6.73 1.34 7.69
C GLY A 260 -7.50 1.51 6.39
N GLU A 261 -8.71 2.08 6.45
CA GLU A 261 -9.55 2.31 5.27
C GLU A 261 -8.93 3.40 4.37
N PHE A 262 -8.42 4.48 4.97
CA PHE A 262 -7.63 5.48 4.24
C PHE A 262 -6.36 4.85 3.62
N VAL A 263 -5.60 4.08 4.41
CA VAL A 263 -4.38 3.42 3.92
C VAL A 263 -4.70 2.51 2.73
N ALA A 264 -5.74 1.70 2.80
CA ALA A 264 -6.14 0.81 1.71
C ALA A 264 -6.42 1.57 0.40
N ARG A 265 -7.08 2.73 0.47
CA ARG A 265 -7.30 3.61 -0.70
C ARG A 265 -5.99 4.20 -1.22
N ILE A 266 -5.14 4.69 -0.32
CA ILE A 266 -3.87 5.37 -0.64
C ILE A 266 -2.88 4.44 -1.33
N LEU A 267 -2.80 3.17 -0.91
CA LEU A 267 -1.83 2.23 -1.46
C LEU A 267 -1.99 1.98 -2.97
N VAL A 268 -3.22 2.04 -3.46
CA VAL A 268 -3.56 1.78 -4.88
C VAL A 268 -3.79 3.06 -5.69
N ASP A 269 -3.66 4.23 -5.08
CA ASP A 269 -3.89 5.51 -5.73
C ASP A 269 -2.58 6.17 -6.15
N GLU A 270 -2.33 6.24 -7.46
CA GLU A 270 -1.11 6.81 -8.04
C GLU A 270 -0.92 8.30 -7.69
N ARG A 271 -2.01 9.04 -7.41
CA ARG A 271 -1.94 10.45 -7.00
C ARG A 271 -1.17 10.66 -5.69
N THR A 272 -1.04 9.60 -4.90
CA THR A 272 -0.40 9.63 -3.58
C THR A 272 1.06 9.15 -3.58
N LEU A 273 1.61 8.77 -4.74
CA LEU A 273 3.00 8.34 -4.85
C LEU A 273 3.95 9.50 -4.53
N ASN A 274 4.88 9.29 -3.59
CA ASN A 274 5.79 10.31 -3.09
C ASN A 274 5.10 11.56 -2.54
N ARG A 275 3.86 11.41 -2.04
CA ARG A 275 3.09 12.49 -1.43
C ARG A 275 2.85 12.22 0.05
N TYR A 276 2.85 13.30 0.80
CA TYR A 276 2.27 13.33 2.13
C TYR A 276 0.73 13.43 1.99
N VAL A 277 -0.01 12.56 2.67
CA VAL A 277 -1.48 12.58 2.70
C VAL A 277 -1.97 12.79 4.13
N PHE A 278 -2.75 13.84 4.36
CA PHE A 278 -3.32 14.17 5.66
C PHE A 278 -4.68 13.50 5.82
N CYS A 279 -4.74 12.49 6.69
CA CYS A 279 -5.95 11.73 6.96
C CYS A 279 -6.62 12.22 8.26
N TYR A 280 -7.91 12.53 8.18
CA TYR A 280 -8.67 13.00 9.33
C TYR A 280 -10.16 12.69 9.15
N GLY A 281 -10.86 12.59 10.26
CA GLY A 281 -12.31 12.42 10.32
C GLY A 281 -13.03 13.74 10.58
N GLU A 282 -12.59 14.50 11.58
CA GLU A 282 -13.17 15.79 11.95
C GLU A 282 -12.11 16.74 12.52
N GLU A 283 -12.31 18.05 12.40
CA GLU A 283 -11.50 19.06 13.08
C GLU A 283 -12.31 19.68 14.22
N VAL A 284 -11.84 19.51 15.44
CA VAL A 284 -12.56 19.91 16.65
C VAL A 284 -11.65 20.66 17.60
N THR A 285 -12.24 21.55 18.37
CA THR A 285 -11.63 22.16 19.55
C THR A 285 -11.81 21.25 20.75
N GLN A 286 -11.03 21.48 21.80
CA GLN A 286 -11.24 20.73 23.04
C GLN A 286 -12.51 21.06 23.77
N SER A 287 -12.96 22.32 23.67
CA SER A 287 -14.25 22.73 24.22
C SER A 287 -15.38 21.92 23.60
N GLU A 288 -15.33 21.66 22.29
CA GLU A 288 -16.30 20.79 21.61
C GLU A 288 -16.18 19.33 22.08
N ILE A 289 -14.97 18.80 22.25
CA ILE A 289 -14.75 17.45 22.79
C ILE A 289 -15.33 17.32 24.22
N HIS A 290 -15.06 18.30 25.09
CA HIS A 290 -15.54 18.31 26.47
C HIS A 290 -17.06 18.44 26.53
N ALA A 291 -17.64 19.38 25.78
CA ALA A 291 -19.08 19.57 25.71
C ALA A 291 -19.79 18.30 25.20
N LEU A 292 -19.19 17.62 24.21
CA LEU A 292 -19.68 16.33 23.72
C LEU A 292 -19.60 15.24 24.80
N ALA A 293 -18.49 15.15 25.53
CA ALA A 293 -18.32 14.19 26.61
C ALA A 293 -19.37 14.39 27.71
N GLU A 294 -19.58 15.63 28.18
CA GLU A 294 -20.61 15.95 29.17
C GLU A 294 -22.02 15.60 28.67
N ARG A 295 -22.32 15.97 27.42
CA ARG A 295 -23.62 15.72 26.80
C ARG A 295 -23.94 14.24 26.67
N VAL A 296 -22.97 13.43 26.24
CA VAL A 296 -23.18 11.99 26.00
C VAL A 296 -23.13 11.18 27.29
N SER A 297 -22.21 11.49 28.20
CA SER A 297 -22.07 10.77 29.48
C SER A 297 -23.10 11.18 30.53
N GLY A 298 -23.76 12.34 30.37
CA GLY A 298 -24.61 12.95 31.39
C GLY A 298 -23.85 13.40 32.65
N THR A 299 -22.52 13.34 32.64
CA THR A 299 -21.65 13.65 33.77
C THR A 299 -20.88 14.94 33.51
N LYS A 300 -20.83 15.84 34.50
CA LYS A 300 -19.97 17.03 34.44
C LYS A 300 -18.50 16.63 34.57
N VAL A 301 -17.65 17.18 33.71
CA VAL A 301 -16.22 16.90 33.71
C VAL A 301 -15.49 18.09 34.35
N ASP A 302 -14.83 17.85 35.48
CA ASP A 302 -13.98 18.87 36.12
C ASP A 302 -12.75 19.12 35.25
N ALA A 303 -12.80 20.18 34.46
CA ALA A 303 -11.70 20.56 33.57
C ALA A 303 -10.61 21.32 34.32
N VAL A 304 -9.44 20.71 34.46
CA VAL A 304 -8.22 21.41 34.93
C VAL A 304 -7.71 22.28 33.78
N ARG A 305 -7.68 23.60 33.99
CA ARG A 305 -7.18 24.55 33.01
C ARG A 305 -5.67 24.73 33.20
N VAL A 306 -4.90 24.37 32.18
CA VAL A 306 -3.46 24.62 32.10
C VAL A 306 -3.24 25.79 31.14
N SER A 307 -2.45 26.78 31.53
CA SER A 307 -2.18 27.93 30.67
C SER A 307 -1.14 27.59 29.57
N LYS A 308 -1.08 28.44 28.54
CA LYS A 308 -0.05 28.34 27.51
C LYS A 308 1.33 28.50 28.14
N GLU A 309 1.45 29.49 29.02
CA GLU A 309 2.68 29.89 29.70
C GLU A 309 3.19 28.74 30.57
N GLU A 310 2.31 28.12 31.35
CA GLU A 310 2.63 26.97 32.20
C GLU A 310 3.11 25.76 31.37
N THR A 311 2.47 25.50 30.21
CA THR A 311 2.89 24.41 29.32
C THR A 311 4.28 24.66 28.74
N VAL A 312 4.58 25.90 28.36
CA VAL A 312 5.90 26.27 27.82
C VAL A 312 6.98 26.21 28.90
N GLU A 313 6.70 26.67 30.11
CA GLU A 313 7.63 26.58 31.25
C GLU A 313 7.93 25.12 31.61
N GLN A 314 6.90 24.26 31.67
CA GLN A 314 7.09 22.83 31.92
C GLN A 314 7.94 22.15 30.83
N LEU A 315 7.85 22.60 29.57
CA LEU A 315 8.65 22.04 28.47
C LEU A 315 10.16 22.29 28.61
N GLU A 316 10.57 23.36 29.30
CA GLU A 316 11.99 23.69 29.48
C GLU A 316 12.72 22.63 30.30
N THR A 317 12.03 22.01 31.26
CA THR A 317 12.61 21.04 32.20
C THR A 317 12.11 19.61 32.00
N ALA A 318 10.99 19.41 31.29
CA ALA A 318 10.43 18.10 31.06
C ALA A 318 11.37 17.22 30.21
N GLN A 319 11.38 15.92 30.52
CA GLN A 319 12.13 14.90 29.79
C GLN A 319 11.28 13.67 29.48
N GLY A 320 11.75 12.85 28.53
CA GLY A 320 11.14 11.56 28.20
C GLY A 320 9.66 11.66 27.83
N LEU A 321 8.85 10.77 28.40
CA LEU A 321 7.42 10.67 28.09
C LEU A 321 6.63 11.94 28.44
N VAL A 322 7.00 12.63 29.53
CA VAL A 322 6.32 13.85 29.96
C VAL A 322 6.54 14.97 28.94
N ARG A 323 7.79 15.16 28.52
CA ARG A 323 8.13 16.13 27.46
C ARG A 323 7.36 15.85 26.18
N MET A 324 7.38 14.60 25.72
CA MET A 324 6.65 14.17 24.52
C MET A 324 5.16 14.53 24.61
N MET A 325 4.50 14.25 25.73
CA MET A 325 3.08 14.59 25.89
C MET A 325 2.84 16.10 25.85
N LEU A 326 3.74 16.90 26.45
CA LEU A 326 3.65 18.36 26.44
C LEU A 326 3.91 18.94 25.04
N GLU A 327 4.87 18.41 24.28
CA GLU A 327 5.17 18.83 22.90
C GLU A 327 3.96 18.60 21.98
N TYR A 328 3.29 17.45 22.11
CA TYR A 328 2.05 17.18 21.36
C TYR A 328 0.91 18.12 21.76
N LYS A 329 0.77 18.44 23.05
CA LYS A 329 -0.23 19.40 23.52
C LYS A 329 0.07 20.81 23.00
N HIS A 330 1.33 21.22 23.07
CA HIS A 330 1.78 22.51 22.62
C HIS A 330 1.57 22.69 21.12
N SER A 331 2.00 21.72 20.32
CA SER A 331 1.80 21.72 18.87
C SER A 331 0.32 21.70 18.48
N GLY A 332 -0.42 20.69 18.93
CA GLY A 332 -1.79 20.46 18.47
C GLY A 332 -2.77 21.51 18.97
N TRP A 333 -2.70 21.86 20.26
CA TRP A 333 -3.74 22.66 20.90
C TRP A 333 -3.29 24.10 21.15
N ILE A 334 -2.03 24.35 21.50
CA ILE A 334 -1.60 25.73 21.76
C ILE A 334 -1.29 26.48 20.47
N ARG A 335 -0.50 25.84 19.58
CA ARG A 335 -0.12 26.43 18.30
C ARG A 335 -1.17 26.21 17.20
N GLY A 336 -1.96 25.13 17.31
CA GLY A 336 -2.96 24.77 16.29
C GLY A 336 -2.34 24.13 15.05
N ASP A 337 -1.19 23.48 15.19
CA ASP A 337 -0.41 22.94 14.07
C ASP A 337 -1.18 21.85 13.30
N ASN A 338 -2.00 21.05 13.99
CA ASN A 338 -2.64 19.86 13.43
C ASN A 338 -4.00 20.15 12.77
N THR A 339 -4.01 20.96 11.71
CA THR A 339 -5.20 21.26 10.91
C THR A 339 -4.95 20.94 9.43
N ILE A 340 -6.01 20.72 8.66
CA ILE A 340 -5.90 20.53 7.20
C ILE A 340 -5.36 21.79 6.53
N GLU A 341 -5.75 22.97 7.02
CA GLU A 341 -5.25 24.24 6.51
C GLU A 341 -3.73 24.32 6.67
N ASN A 342 -3.20 23.98 7.85
CA ASN A 342 -1.77 23.98 8.10
C ASN A 342 -1.05 22.84 7.36
N ALA A 343 -1.60 21.64 7.34
CA ALA A 343 -1.00 20.49 6.67
C ALA A 343 -0.75 20.73 5.16
N LYS A 344 -1.58 21.56 4.51
CA LYS A 344 -1.41 21.96 3.09
C LYS A 344 -0.27 22.96 2.86
N LYS A 345 0.24 23.64 3.90
CA LYS A 345 1.31 24.64 3.78
C LYS A 345 2.67 23.97 3.59
N GLU A 346 3.59 24.66 2.93
CA GLU A 346 4.91 24.13 2.57
C GLU A 346 5.74 23.78 3.80
N GLU A 347 5.70 24.62 4.83
CA GLU A 347 6.43 24.43 6.08
C GLU A 347 5.92 23.24 6.92
N TYR A 348 4.75 22.68 6.57
CA TYR A 348 4.20 21.45 7.14
C TYR A 348 4.32 20.24 6.20
N GLY A 349 4.82 20.42 4.97
CA GLY A 349 5.07 19.33 4.02
C GLY A 349 4.08 19.21 2.85
N SER A 350 3.20 20.21 2.63
CA SER A 350 2.31 20.28 1.44
C SER A 350 1.42 19.05 1.24
N ALA A 351 0.72 18.64 2.30
CA ALA A 351 -0.10 17.45 2.31
C ALA A 351 -1.26 17.51 1.31
N LEU A 352 -1.58 16.36 0.72
CA LEU A 352 -2.87 16.12 0.07
C LEU A 352 -3.95 15.90 1.12
N ASP A 353 -5.13 16.43 0.88
CA ASP A 353 -6.31 16.19 1.71
C ASP A 353 -6.93 14.82 1.39
N ALA A 354 -6.89 13.88 2.34
CA ALA A 354 -7.45 12.56 2.12
C ALA A 354 -8.96 12.57 1.85
N ARG A 355 -9.70 13.55 2.37
CA ARG A 355 -11.15 13.66 2.18
C ARG A 355 -11.51 14.28 0.83
N GLU A 356 -10.65 15.11 0.27
CA GLU A 356 -10.77 15.55 -1.13
C GLU A 356 -10.42 14.41 -2.09
N LEU A 357 -9.41 13.58 -1.75
CA LEU A 357 -9.05 12.42 -2.55
C LEU A 357 -10.13 11.32 -2.55
N TYR A 358 -10.79 11.13 -1.40
CA TYR A 358 -11.76 10.05 -1.13
C TYR A 358 -13.03 10.59 -0.46
N PRO A 359 -13.85 11.40 -1.17
CA PRO A 359 -15.05 12.00 -0.60
C PRO A 359 -16.14 10.97 -0.26
N ASP A 360 -16.05 9.75 -0.83
CA ASP A 360 -16.91 8.61 -0.54
C ASP A 360 -16.57 7.90 0.77
N LEU A 361 -15.36 8.14 1.33
CA LEU A 361 -14.93 7.47 2.56
C LEU A 361 -15.55 8.14 3.79
N ILE A 362 -16.58 7.50 4.33
CA ILE A 362 -17.25 7.95 5.54
C ILE A 362 -16.47 7.48 6.77
N THR A 363 -15.98 8.44 7.54
CA THR A 363 -15.30 8.19 8.82
C THR A 363 -16.30 8.17 9.98
N ARG A 364 -15.93 7.49 11.06
CA ARG A 364 -16.65 7.56 12.33
C ARG A 364 -16.54 8.97 12.88
N THR A 365 -17.69 9.55 13.21
CA THR A 365 -17.72 10.84 13.90
C THR A 365 -17.29 10.68 15.35
N LEU A 366 -16.79 11.77 15.92
CA LEU A 366 -16.47 11.90 17.32
C LEU A 366 -17.70 11.64 18.19
N GLU A 367 -18.90 12.03 17.76
CA GLU A 367 -20.15 11.71 18.46
C GLU A 367 -20.45 10.21 18.46
N ALA A 368 -20.27 9.52 17.33
CA ALA A 368 -20.44 8.07 17.28
C ALA A 368 -19.44 7.36 18.21
N TYR A 369 -18.18 7.81 18.20
CA TYR A 369 -17.16 7.33 19.14
C TYR A 369 -17.55 7.59 20.60
N ALA A 370 -18.00 8.81 20.92
CA ALA A 370 -18.36 9.19 22.28
C ALA A 370 -19.51 8.33 22.81
N LYS A 371 -20.52 8.05 21.98
CA LYS A 371 -21.64 7.15 22.34
C LYS A 371 -21.15 5.75 22.67
N GLU A 372 -20.28 5.17 21.84
CA GLU A 372 -19.70 3.85 22.11
C GLU A 372 -18.80 3.83 23.35
N PHE A 373 -18.17 4.95 23.68
CA PHE A 373 -17.23 5.01 24.81
C PHE A 373 -17.91 5.23 26.16
N TYR A 374 -19.00 6.01 26.21
CA TYR A 374 -19.67 6.41 27.46
C TYR A 374 -20.99 5.68 27.74
N LEU A 375 -21.64 5.12 26.71
CA LEU A 375 -22.88 4.33 26.84
C LEU A 375 -22.55 2.86 26.65
#